data_AF-A0AAV4PX82-F1
#
_entry.id   AF-A0AAV4PX82-F1
#
_cell.length_a   1.000
_cell.length_b   1.000
_cell.length_c   1.000
_cell.angle_alpha   90.00
_cell.angle_beta   90.00
_cell.angle_gamma   90.00
#
_symmetry.space_group_name_H-M   'P 1'
#
loop_
_entity.id
_entity.type
_entity.pdbx_description
1 polymer ?
#
loop_
_entity_poly.entity_id
_entity_poly.type
_entity_poly.pdbx_seq_one_letter_code
_entity_poly.pdbx_strand_id
1 'polypeptide(L)'
;MLMSIFYFAGRPDPVRNCIVTNRSHTWLNVDCEAGYNGGLPQRFHLDVYNSAVDHLQLNMTSIDAPVFSVGNLPPGTPFVFVIYSSNEKEKVIR
;
A
#
# COMPACT_ATOMS: atom_id res chain seq x y z
N MET A 1 -30.63 20.25 22.73
CA MET A 1 -29.84 19.00 22.70
C MET A 1 -29.77 18.52 21.26
N LEU A 2 -28.83 19.05 20.47
CA LEU A 2 -28.46 18.48 19.17
C LEU A 2 -26.98 18.15 19.29
N MET A 3 -26.67 16.86 19.37
CA MET A 3 -25.31 16.36 19.38
C MET A 3 -24.71 16.61 18.00
N SER A 4 -24.02 17.73 17.84
CA SER A 4 -23.01 17.89 16.80
C SER A 4 -21.90 16.88 17.09
N ILE A 5 -22.03 15.67 16.54
CA ILE A 5 -20.96 14.68 16.57
C ILE A 5 -19.91 15.20 15.58
N PHE A 6 -18.84 15.79 16.08
CA PHE A 6 -17.68 16.12 15.26
C PHE A 6 -17.03 14.82 14.80
N TYR A 7 -17.34 14.37 13.58
CA TYR A 7 -16.66 13.22 12.96
C TYR A 7 -15.28 13.69 12.48
N PHE A 8 -14.29 13.65 13.38
CA PHE A 8 -12.91 13.96 13.03
C PHE A 8 -12.37 12.83 12.16
N ALA A 9 -12.24 13.09 10.86
CA ALA A 9 -11.50 12.18 9.98
C ALA A 9 -10.03 12.14 10.39
N GLY A 10 -9.52 10.93 10.62
CA GLY A 10 -8.16 10.62 11.04
C GLY A 10 -7.32 9.96 9.94
N ARG A 11 -6.08 9.63 10.30
CA ARG A 11 -5.16 8.80 9.52
C ARG A 11 -5.77 7.41 9.30
N PRO A 12 -5.70 6.83 8.09
CA PRO A 12 -6.04 5.43 7.91
C PRO A 12 -5.09 4.52 8.68
N ASP A 13 -5.60 3.41 9.18
CA ASP A 13 -4.78 2.35 9.75
C ASP A 13 -3.96 1.67 8.64
N PRO A 14 -2.78 1.10 8.98
CA PRO A 14 -2.00 0.31 8.04
C PRO A 14 -2.79 -0.88 7.47
N VAL A 15 -2.36 -1.36 6.30
CA VAL A 15 -2.83 -2.64 5.76
C VAL A 15 -2.39 -3.79 6.67
N ARG A 16 -3.12 -4.91 6.63
CA ARG A 16 -2.82 -6.11 7.42
C ARG A 16 -2.92 -7.37 6.57
N ASN A 17 -2.44 -8.50 7.11
CA ASN A 17 -2.58 -9.82 6.50
C ASN A 17 -2.13 -9.88 5.03
N CYS A 18 -1.01 -9.23 4.70
CA CYS A 18 -0.47 -9.24 3.35
C CYS A 18 0.07 -10.62 2.96
N ILE A 19 -0.40 -11.14 1.84
CA ILE A 19 -0.03 -12.43 1.27
C ILE A 19 0.52 -12.21 -0.13
N VAL A 20 1.64 -12.85 -0.42
CA VAL A 20 2.22 -12.90 -1.78
C VAL A 20 1.75 -14.17 -2.47
N THR A 21 1.15 -14.03 -3.64
CA THR A 21 0.63 -15.15 -4.44
C THR A 21 1.21 -15.13 -5.86
N ASN A 22 1.13 -16.28 -6.54
CA ASN A 22 1.51 -16.44 -7.94
C ASN A 22 2.88 -15.86 -8.31
N ARG A 23 3.91 -16.13 -7.50
CA ARG A 23 5.26 -15.59 -7.68
C ARG A 23 6.06 -16.36 -8.74
N SER A 24 6.75 -15.62 -9.59
CA SER A 24 7.80 -16.09 -10.48
C SER A 24 9.11 -15.31 -10.26
N HIS A 25 10.08 -15.46 -11.18
CA HIS A 25 11.31 -14.68 -11.18
C HIS A 25 11.11 -13.22 -11.62
N THR A 26 10.02 -12.89 -12.33
CA THR A 26 9.80 -11.56 -12.93
C THR A 26 8.48 -10.90 -12.54
N TRP A 27 7.58 -11.63 -11.88
CA TRP A 27 6.29 -11.12 -11.46
C TRP A 27 5.78 -11.81 -10.20
N LEU A 28 4.89 -11.13 -9.48
CA LEU A 28 4.15 -11.67 -8.34
C LEU A 28 2.88 -10.85 -8.08
N ASN A 29 1.98 -11.41 -7.29
CA ASN A 29 0.82 -10.69 -6.79
C ASN A 29 0.92 -10.49 -5.29
N VAL A 30 0.46 -9.34 -4.82
CA VAL A 30 0.33 -9.00 -3.40
C VAL A 30 -1.14 -8.71 -3.13
N ASP A 31 -1.69 -9.36 -2.11
CA ASP A 31 -3.03 -9.14 -1.62
C ASP A 31 -2.97 -8.86 -0.13
N CYS A 32 -3.55 -7.75 0.32
CA CYS A 32 -3.62 -7.39 1.72
C CYS A 32 -5.07 -7.08 2.12
N GLU A 33 -5.32 -7.00 3.42
CA GLU A 33 -6.55 -6.46 3.95
C GLU A 33 -6.41 -4.97 4.27
N ALA A 34 -7.45 -4.22 3.92
CA ALA A 34 -7.60 -2.83 4.27
C ALA A 34 -7.77 -2.63 5.79
N GLY A 35 -7.04 -1.65 6.36
CA GLY A 35 -7.27 -1.14 7.71
C GLY A 35 -8.50 -0.24 7.80
N TYR A 36 -8.79 0.25 9.02
CA TYR A 36 -9.82 1.29 9.21
C TYR A 36 -9.41 2.57 8.46
N ASN A 37 -10.33 3.13 7.69
CA ASN A 37 -10.02 4.23 6.77
C ASN A 37 -9.93 5.62 7.43
N GLY A 38 -10.15 5.70 8.75
CA GLY A 38 -10.15 6.96 9.47
C GLY A 38 -11.33 7.87 9.13
N GLY A 39 -12.38 7.36 8.48
CA GLY A 39 -13.58 8.14 8.15
C GLY A 39 -13.58 8.82 6.77
N LEU A 40 -12.56 8.60 5.95
CA LEU A 40 -12.47 9.09 4.57
C LEU A 40 -12.10 7.94 3.62
N PRO A 41 -12.37 8.05 2.31
CA PRO A 41 -11.85 7.10 1.34
C PRO A 41 -10.31 7.01 1.43
N GLN A 42 -9.81 5.79 1.58
CA GLN A 42 -8.38 5.52 1.60
C GLN A 42 -7.93 4.99 0.24
N ARG A 43 -6.70 5.33 -0.13
CA ARG A 43 -5.96 4.80 -1.26
C ARG A 43 -4.81 3.97 -0.73
N PHE A 44 -4.35 3.02 -1.53
CA PHE A 44 -3.29 2.09 -1.14
C PHE A 44 -2.11 2.23 -2.07
N HIS A 45 -0.92 2.19 -1.50
CA HIS A 45 0.32 2.40 -2.22
C HIS A 45 1.22 1.20 -2.00
N LEU A 46 1.96 0.84 -3.03
CA LEU A 46 3.03 -0.13 -2.97
C LEU A 46 4.29 0.51 -3.56
N ASP A 47 5.34 0.56 -2.76
CA ASP A 47 6.69 0.89 -3.19
C ASP A 47 7.54 -0.38 -3.16
N VAL A 48 8.22 -0.67 -4.27
CA VAL A 48 9.10 -1.84 -4.40
C VAL A 48 10.52 -1.34 -4.51
N TYR A 49 11.33 -1.64 -3.50
CA TYR A 49 12.74 -1.26 -3.44
C TYR A 49 13.62 -2.45 -3.80
N ASN A 50 14.56 -2.25 -4.72
CA ASN A 50 15.68 -3.15 -4.90
C ASN A 50 16.62 -2.97 -3.72
N SER A 51 16.66 -3.95 -2.81
CA SER A 51 17.42 -3.83 -1.56
C SER A 51 18.92 -4.07 -1.74
N ALA A 52 19.37 -4.58 -2.88
CA ALA A 52 20.80 -4.73 -3.16
C ALA A 52 21.49 -3.39 -3.45
N VAL A 53 20.75 -2.41 -3.99
CA VAL A 53 21.29 -1.10 -4.40
C VAL A 53 20.52 0.08 -3.82
N ASP A 54 19.61 -0.18 -2.87
CA ASP A 54 18.76 0.80 -2.21
C ASP A 54 18.04 1.76 -3.19
N HIS A 55 17.40 1.16 -4.20
CA HIS A 55 16.76 1.92 -5.30
C HIS A 55 15.28 1.59 -5.42
N LEU A 56 14.44 2.61 -5.61
CA LEU A 56 13.02 2.44 -5.91
C LEU A 56 12.86 1.84 -7.32
N GLN A 57 12.47 0.56 -7.40
CA GLN A 57 12.27 -0.15 -8.65
C GLN A 57 10.98 0.30 -9.34
N LEU A 58 9.89 0.39 -8.58
CA LEU A 58 8.59 0.85 -9.06
C LEU A 58 7.70 1.30 -7.90
N ASN A 59 6.70 2.12 -8.22
CA ASN A 59 5.62 2.49 -7.34
C ASN A 59 4.26 2.18 -8.00
N MET A 60 3.28 1.82 -7.18
CA MET A 60 1.92 1.54 -7.63
C MET A 60 0.93 2.16 -6.65
N THR A 61 -0.22 2.58 -7.15
CA THR A 61 -1.33 3.07 -6.33
C THR A 61 -2.61 2.39 -6.78
N SER A 62 -3.39 1.89 -5.81
CA SER A 62 -4.71 1.31 -6.00
C SER A 62 -5.73 2.12 -5.20
N ILE A 63 -6.89 2.37 -5.78
CA ILE A 63 -7.90 3.28 -5.20
C ILE A 63 -8.88 2.53 -4.30
N ASP A 64 -9.19 1.27 -4.62
CA ASP A 64 -10.30 0.54 -3.99
C ASP A 64 -9.86 -0.54 -2.99
N ALA A 65 -8.76 -1.24 -3.28
CA ALA A 65 -8.25 -2.34 -2.45
C ALA A 65 -6.72 -2.46 -2.52
N PRO A 66 -6.04 -2.91 -1.46
CA PRO A 66 -4.57 -3.07 -1.43
C PRO A 66 -4.13 -4.36 -2.14
N VAL A 67 -4.52 -4.49 -3.41
CA VAL A 67 -4.17 -5.62 -4.28
C VAL A 67 -3.29 -5.11 -5.42
N PHE A 68 -2.14 -5.75 -5.63
CA PHE A 68 -1.13 -5.31 -6.59
C PHE A 68 -0.60 -6.49 -7.41
N SER A 69 -0.63 -6.36 -8.75
CA SER A 69 0.05 -7.27 -9.67
C SER A 69 1.36 -6.63 -10.09
N VAL A 70 2.46 -7.13 -9.55
CA VAL A 70 3.80 -6.56 -9.74
C VAL A 70 4.53 -7.34 -10.82
N GLY A 71 4.93 -6.66 -11.89
CA GLY A 71 5.65 -7.27 -13.02
C GLY A 71 6.98 -6.59 -13.32
N ASN A 72 7.68 -7.11 -14.32
CA ASN A 72 8.95 -6.58 -14.82
C ASN A 72 10.04 -6.48 -13.74
N LEU A 73 10.04 -7.40 -12.78
CA LEU A 73 11.09 -7.51 -11.77
C LEU A 73 12.34 -8.14 -12.38
N PRO A 74 13.52 -7.50 -12.27
CA PRO A 74 14.79 -8.14 -12.60
C PRO A 74 14.97 -9.49 -11.86
N PRO A 75 15.18 -10.60 -12.59
CA PRO A 75 15.45 -11.90 -11.97
C PRO A 75 16.65 -11.88 -11.04
N GLY A 76 16.61 -12.68 -9.98
CA GLY A 76 17.74 -12.82 -9.04
C GLY A 76 18.00 -11.59 -8.17
N THR A 77 17.13 -10.58 -8.22
CA THR A 77 17.27 -9.35 -7.43
C THR A 77 16.44 -9.44 -6.14
N PRO A 78 17.00 -9.08 -4.97
CA PRO A 78 16.24 -9.01 -3.73
C PRO A 78 15.40 -7.73 -3.70
N PHE A 79 14.14 -7.84 -3.28
CA PHE A 79 13.20 -6.73 -3.20
C PHE A 79 12.56 -6.62 -1.82
N VAL A 80 12.33 -5.39 -1.38
CA VAL A 80 11.52 -5.03 -0.21
C VAL A 80 10.26 -4.34 -0.71
N PHE A 81 9.11 -4.80 -0.22
CA PHE A 81 7.79 -4.28 -0.58
C PHE A 81 7.27 -3.48 0.61
N VAL A 82 7.03 -2.19 0.39
CA VAL A 82 6.49 -1.28 1.41
C VAL A 82 5.07 -0.91 1.00
N ILE A 83 4.09 -1.31 1.80
CA ILE A 83 2.67 -1.12 1.49
C ILE A 83 2.04 -0.29 2.59
N TYR A 84 1.28 0.73 2.19
CA TYR A 84 0.65 1.64 3.13
C TYR A 84 -0.65 2.22 2.56
N SER A 85 -1.51 2.70 3.44
CA SER A 85 -2.75 3.40 3.15
C SER A 85 -2.54 4.92 3.29
N SER A 86 -3.29 5.70 2.51
CA SER A 86 -3.38 7.15 2.68
C SER A 86 -4.79 7.65 2.42
N ASN A 87 -5.14 8.83 2.91
CA ASN A 87 -6.37 9.52 2.50
C ASN A 87 -6.08 10.99 2.16
N GLU A 88 -7.10 11.73 1.71
CA GLU A 88 -6.94 13.11 1.24
C GLU A 88 -6.46 14.11 2.29
N LYS A 89 -6.55 13.77 3.59
CA LYS A 89 -5.98 14.62 4.65
C LYS A 89 -4.47 14.44 4.81
N GLU A 90 -3.90 13.34 4.33
CA GLU A 90 -2.52 13.01 4.61
C GLU A 90 -1.57 13.54 3.55
N LYS A 91 -0.51 14.22 4.02
CA LYS A 91 0.73 14.31 3.26
C LYS A 91 1.49 13.00 3.46
N VAL A 92 1.57 12.20 2.41
CA VAL A 92 2.51 11.07 2.37
C VAL A 92 3.92 11.66 2.30
N ILE A 93 4.64 11.67 3.43
CA ILE A 93 6.07 12.03 3.47
C ILE A 93 6.83 10.72 3.26
N ARG A 94 7.49 10.60 2.10
CA ARG A 94 8.36 9.48 1.74
C ARG A 94 9.80 9.81 2.08
#